data_AF-A0A1Z9BYC9-F1
#
_entry.id   AF-A0A1Z9BYC9-F1
#
_cell.length_a   1.000
_cell.length_b   1.000
_cell.length_c   1.000
_cell.angle_alpha   90.00
_cell.angle_beta   90.00
_cell.angle_gamma   90.00
#
_symmetry.space_group_name_H-M   'P 1'
#
loop_
_entity.id
_entity.type
_entity.pdbx_description
1 polymer ?
#
loop_
_entity_poly.entity_id
_entity_poly.type
_entity_poly.pdbx_seq_one_letter_code
_entity_poly.pdbx_strand_id
1 'polypeptide(L)'
;MVFVLSPKAAGPDEEFIRAYVLISKADNLAKNAQNKSAIQRYQSALNTLNALKSANPNWKTSVINFRIDYVNRKLKSLSVSTPAKLTVATPKAKGTAFDAELTKLTINDLRKQVESLQNDLLLKENKLKEAHSAIPSADETKRLAKLESDLANLRQENGNLKNAVDNASSQLKSAQTDLANAQADAKAAITDLAKAQAKADEATLQLKNTQARINAAEANASDKEIARLQKELADSRNELTTATGELTVAKNSVASLDEKLKSYDKGTAEKDLEDRLAEFEKQLSKSQADLRLANTKLG
;
A
#
# COMPACT_ATOMS: atom_id res chain seq x y z
N MET A 1 17.14 -23.27 -13.89
CA MET A 1 17.47 -22.29 -12.84
C MET A 1 16.27 -22.22 -11.89
N VAL A 2 16.34 -22.92 -10.76
CA VAL A 2 15.22 -23.03 -9.81
C VAL A 2 15.21 -21.75 -8.96
N PHE A 3 14.22 -20.89 -9.16
CA PHE A 3 13.99 -19.76 -8.27
C PHE A 3 13.47 -20.30 -6.94
N VAL A 4 14.36 -20.38 -5.96
CA VAL A 4 13.97 -20.60 -4.57
C VAL A 4 13.29 -19.31 -4.11
N LEU A 5 11.95 -19.30 -4.17
CA LEU A 5 11.11 -18.33 -3.49
C LEU A 5 11.38 -18.44 -1.99
N SER A 6 12.33 -17.63 -1.52
CA SER A 6 12.52 -17.41 -0.09
C SER A 6 11.25 -16.72 0.42
N PRO A 7 10.55 -17.27 1.43
CA PRO A 7 9.42 -16.57 2.03
C PRO A 7 9.96 -15.23 2.56
N LYS A 8 9.37 -14.11 2.13
CA LYS A 8 9.64 -12.80 2.75
C LYS A 8 9.46 -12.98 4.25
N ALA A 9 10.56 -12.96 4.99
CA ALA A 9 10.51 -12.91 6.44
C ALA A 9 9.70 -11.65 6.82
N ALA A 10 8.75 -11.83 7.73
CA ALA A 10 8.03 -10.72 8.34
C ALA A 10 9.06 -9.68 8.81
N GLY A 11 8.84 -8.40 8.48
CA GLY A 11 9.76 -7.34 8.90
C GLY A 11 9.81 -7.23 10.44
N PRO A 12 10.83 -6.56 11.01
CA PRO A 12 10.98 -6.45 12.47
C PRO A 12 9.75 -5.83 13.17
N ASP A 13 9.05 -4.91 12.51
CA ASP A 13 7.78 -4.35 12.99
C ASP A 13 6.68 -5.43 13.08
N GLU A 14 6.59 -6.33 12.12
CA GLU A 14 5.56 -7.39 12.06
C GLU A 14 5.84 -8.50 13.08
N GLU A 15 7.12 -8.88 13.27
CA GLU A 15 7.53 -9.80 14.32
C GLU A 15 7.24 -9.25 15.72
N PHE A 16 7.43 -7.95 15.92
CA PHE A 16 7.09 -7.28 17.18
C PHE A 16 5.58 -7.26 17.43
N ILE A 17 4.76 -6.95 16.42
CA ILE A 17 3.30 -7.02 16.52
C ILE A 17 2.85 -8.44 16.88
N ARG A 18 3.46 -9.47 16.26
CA ARG A 18 3.18 -10.87 16.56
C ARG A 18 3.47 -11.21 18.02
N ALA A 19 4.63 -10.80 18.53
CA ALA A 19 4.98 -10.96 19.93
C ALA A 19 3.98 -10.25 20.86
N TYR A 20 3.58 -9.03 20.52
CA TYR A 20 2.61 -8.26 21.30
C TYR A 20 1.24 -8.94 21.38
N VAL A 21 0.72 -9.45 20.27
CA VAL A 21 -0.54 -10.22 20.23
C VAL A 21 -0.46 -11.46 21.12
N LEU A 22 0.68 -12.17 21.11
CA LEU A 22 0.90 -13.34 21.97
C LEU A 22 0.91 -12.96 23.46
N ILE A 23 1.53 -11.83 23.82
CA ILE A 23 1.54 -11.30 25.19
C ILE A 23 0.11 -10.95 25.64
N SER A 24 -0.64 -10.20 24.83
CA SER A 24 -2.02 -9.82 25.15
C SER A 24 -2.93 -11.03 25.35
N LYS A 25 -2.78 -12.06 24.50
CA LYS A 25 -3.49 -13.34 24.67
C LYS A 25 -3.07 -14.04 25.96
N ALA A 26 -1.79 -14.06 26.29
CA ALA A 26 -1.28 -14.66 27.52
C ALA A 26 -1.78 -13.94 28.78
N ASP A 27 -1.85 -12.61 28.76
CA ASP A 27 -2.41 -11.79 29.83
C ASP A 27 -3.90 -12.07 30.06
N ASN A 28 -4.68 -12.21 28.98
CA ASN A 28 -6.10 -12.58 29.08
C ASN A 28 -6.27 -14.00 29.68
N LEU A 29 -5.48 -14.97 29.22
CA LEU A 29 -5.49 -16.34 29.74
C LEU A 29 -5.09 -16.39 31.23
N ALA A 30 -4.09 -15.61 31.63
CA ALA A 30 -3.65 -15.50 33.02
C ALA A 30 -4.74 -14.89 33.92
N LYS A 31 -5.45 -13.87 33.42
CA LYS A 31 -6.61 -13.27 34.13
C LYS A 31 -7.74 -14.28 34.34
N ASN A 32 -7.95 -15.19 33.39
CA ASN A 32 -8.97 -16.24 33.48
C ASN A 32 -8.49 -17.50 34.24
N ALA A 33 -7.41 -17.42 35.02
CA ALA A 33 -6.78 -18.53 35.75
C ALA A 33 -6.35 -19.72 34.87
N GLN A 34 -6.25 -19.53 33.55
CA GLN A 34 -5.78 -20.55 32.60
C GLN A 34 -4.25 -20.55 32.55
N ASN A 35 -3.61 -20.78 33.70
CA ASN A 35 -2.17 -20.58 33.90
C ASN A 35 -1.31 -21.39 32.92
N LYS A 36 -1.67 -22.65 32.65
CA LYS A 36 -0.94 -23.51 31.70
C LYS A 36 -0.93 -22.94 30.28
N SER A 37 -2.09 -22.47 29.81
CA SER A 37 -2.23 -21.85 28.48
C SER A 37 -1.54 -20.48 28.42
N ALA A 38 -1.62 -19.69 29.50
CA ALA A 38 -0.92 -18.41 29.62
C ALA A 38 0.59 -18.59 29.53
N ILE A 39 1.15 -19.57 30.26
CA ILE A 39 2.58 -19.89 30.24
C ILE A 39 3.05 -20.23 28.81
N GLN A 40 2.30 -21.06 28.08
CA GLN A 40 2.64 -21.40 26.69
C GLN A 40 2.67 -20.18 25.76
N ARG A 41 1.70 -19.26 25.90
CA ARG A 41 1.64 -18.04 25.08
C ARG A 41 2.76 -17.06 25.43
N TYR A 42 3.10 -16.93 26.71
CA TYR A 42 4.25 -16.15 27.15
C TYR A 42 5.58 -16.71 26.63
N GLN A 43 5.77 -18.04 26.65
CA GLN A 43 6.96 -18.68 26.07
C GLN A 43 7.08 -18.42 24.56
N SER A 44 5.96 -18.49 23.83
CA SER A 44 5.92 -18.19 22.39
C SER A 44 6.29 -16.73 22.09
N ALA A 45 5.78 -15.80 22.92
CA ALA A 45 6.14 -14.39 22.83
C ALA A 45 7.63 -14.16 23.13
N LEU A 46 8.16 -14.81 24.17
CA LEU A 46 9.57 -14.70 24.55
C LEU A 46 10.50 -15.18 23.42
N ASN A 47 10.18 -16.31 22.80
CA ASN A 47 10.93 -16.82 21.65
C ASN A 47 10.91 -15.83 20.47
N THR A 48 9.77 -15.19 20.22
CA THR A 48 9.61 -14.22 19.13
C THR A 48 10.42 -12.94 19.41
N LEU A 49 10.39 -12.43 20.65
CA LEU A 49 11.16 -11.25 21.05
C LEU A 49 12.68 -11.51 21.04
N ASN A 50 13.12 -12.70 21.45
CA ASN A 50 14.54 -13.08 21.41
C ASN A 50 15.04 -13.27 19.98
N ALA A 51 14.24 -13.88 19.10
CA ALA A 51 14.55 -13.99 17.68
C ALA A 51 14.68 -12.60 17.04
N LEU A 52 13.70 -11.72 17.32
CA LEU A 52 13.70 -10.34 16.83
C LEU A 52 14.92 -9.55 17.30
N LYS A 53 15.29 -9.67 18.58
CA LYS A 53 16.50 -9.04 19.14
C LYS A 53 17.79 -9.54 18.48
N SER A 54 17.84 -10.83 18.16
CA SER A 54 19.03 -11.47 17.56
C SER A 54 19.18 -11.14 16.08
N ALA A 55 18.06 -11.14 15.34
CA ALA A 55 18.03 -10.80 13.92
C ALA A 55 18.19 -9.29 13.68
N ASN A 56 17.77 -8.45 14.64
CA ASN A 56 17.79 -6.98 14.51
C ASN A 56 18.33 -6.28 15.77
N PRO A 57 19.64 -6.34 16.07
CA PRO A 57 20.21 -5.88 17.34
C PRO A 57 19.99 -4.40 17.68
N ASN A 58 19.91 -3.54 16.65
CA ASN A 58 19.78 -2.09 16.79
C ASN A 58 18.33 -1.59 16.69
N TRP A 59 17.37 -2.50 16.45
CA TRP A 59 15.98 -2.13 16.22
C TRP A 59 15.22 -2.08 17.55
N LYS A 60 14.84 -0.87 17.99
CA LYS A 60 14.02 -0.60 19.19
C LYS A 60 14.41 -1.42 20.43
N THR A 61 15.71 -1.57 20.67
CA THR A 61 16.30 -2.46 21.68
C THR A 61 15.71 -2.26 23.08
N SER A 62 15.51 -1.02 23.51
CA SER A 62 14.91 -0.70 24.82
C SER A 62 13.48 -1.22 24.97
N VAL A 63 12.68 -1.17 23.89
CA VAL A 63 11.29 -1.63 23.89
C VAL A 63 11.23 -3.16 23.94
N ILE A 64 12.11 -3.83 23.20
CA ILE A 64 12.20 -5.29 23.21
C ILE A 64 12.63 -5.79 24.59
N ASN A 65 13.68 -5.20 25.16
CA ASN A 65 14.16 -5.57 26.50
C ASN A 65 13.06 -5.39 27.55
N PHE A 66 12.35 -4.26 27.52
CA PHE A 66 11.22 -4.03 28.41
C PHE A 66 10.14 -5.11 28.30
N ARG A 67 9.82 -5.57 27.07
CA ARG A 67 8.83 -6.63 26.84
C ARG A 67 9.32 -7.99 27.28
N ILE A 68 10.59 -8.33 27.05
CA ILE A 68 11.21 -9.55 27.56
C ILE A 68 11.12 -9.59 29.09
N ASP A 69 11.48 -8.49 29.77
CA ASP A 69 11.41 -8.40 31.23
C ASP A 69 9.98 -8.54 31.76
N TYR A 70 9.01 -7.92 31.09
CA TYR A 70 7.60 -8.07 31.41
C TYR A 70 7.15 -9.53 31.35
N VAL A 71 7.46 -10.22 30.24
CA VAL A 71 7.10 -11.63 30.03
C VAL A 71 7.76 -12.54 31.07
N ASN A 72 9.04 -12.31 31.38
CA ASN A 72 9.75 -13.07 32.40
C ASN A 72 9.15 -12.90 33.80
N ARG A 73 8.77 -11.67 34.19
CA ARG A 73 8.07 -11.42 35.46
C ARG A 73 6.74 -12.15 35.53
N LYS A 74 5.97 -12.14 34.44
CA LYS A 74 4.68 -12.85 34.35
C LYS A 74 4.85 -14.36 34.46
N LEU A 75 5.80 -14.95 33.73
CA LEU A 75 6.11 -16.38 33.81
C LEU A 75 6.51 -16.80 35.23
N LYS A 76 7.38 -16.03 35.88
CA LYS A 76 7.78 -16.28 37.27
C LYS A 76 6.56 -16.26 38.20
N SER A 77 5.69 -15.26 38.09
CA SER A 77 4.49 -15.17 38.94
C SER A 77 3.51 -16.35 38.75
N LEU A 78 3.38 -16.84 37.51
CA LEU A 78 2.47 -17.95 37.20
C LEU A 78 3.01 -19.31 37.63
N SER A 79 4.35 -19.48 37.67
CA SER A 79 4.98 -20.72 38.16
C SER A 79 4.91 -20.89 39.68
N VAL A 80 4.81 -19.79 40.44
CA VAL A 80 4.77 -19.80 41.91
C VAL A 80 3.37 -20.05 42.47
N SER A 81 2.31 -19.81 41.69
CA SER A 81 0.90 -19.98 42.11
C SER A 81 0.34 -21.40 41.92
N THR A 82 1.17 -22.45 41.95
CA THR A 82 0.67 -23.83 41.98
C THR A 82 0.35 -24.19 43.44
N PRO A 83 -0.92 -24.38 43.86
CA PRO A 83 -1.21 -24.75 45.24
C PRO A 83 -0.69 -26.16 45.49
N ALA A 84 0.21 -26.29 46.47
CA ALA A 84 0.60 -27.59 46.99
C ALA A 84 -0.66 -28.29 47.55
N LYS A 85 -0.99 -29.43 46.95
CA LYS A 85 -2.03 -30.35 47.38
C LYS A 85 -1.72 -30.82 48.80
N LEU A 86 -2.48 -30.35 49.79
CA LEU A 86 -2.43 -30.90 51.14
C LEU A 86 -2.96 -32.33 51.12
N THR A 87 -2.08 -33.29 51.36
CA THR A 87 -2.38 -34.68 51.65
C THR A 87 -2.98 -34.75 53.05
N VAL A 88 -4.28 -35.04 53.17
CA VAL A 88 -4.89 -35.44 54.43
C VAL A 88 -4.56 -36.92 54.66
N ALA A 89 -3.62 -37.18 55.56
CA ALA A 89 -3.45 -38.50 56.16
C ALA A 89 -4.54 -38.69 57.23
N THR A 90 -5.32 -39.76 57.07
CA THR A 90 -6.25 -40.27 58.08
C THR A 90 -5.49 -40.78 59.30
N PRO A 91 -6.00 -40.58 60.52
CA PRO A 91 -5.85 -41.61 61.55
C PRO A 91 -7.20 -42.04 62.14
N LYS A 92 -7.31 -43.35 62.29
CA LYS A 92 -8.45 -44.10 62.84
C LYS A 92 -8.34 -44.17 64.37
N ALA A 93 -9.40 -43.67 65.03
CA ALA A 93 -10.01 -44.05 66.32
C ALA A 93 -9.16 -44.47 67.54
N LYS A 94 -9.37 -43.79 68.68
CA LYS A 94 -9.81 -44.41 69.96
C LYS A 94 -10.28 -43.33 70.94
N GLY A 95 -11.43 -43.57 71.58
CA GLY A 95 -12.05 -42.64 72.53
C GLY A 95 -11.40 -42.67 73.91
N THR A 96 -11.36 -41.50 74.55
CA THR A 96 -11.09 -41.27 75.97
C THR A 96 -11.71 -39.92 76.36
N ALA A 97 -12.48 -39.92 77.45
CA ALA A 97 -12.94 -38.79 78.28
C ALA A 97 -13.27 -37.42 77.61
N PHE A 98 -14.49 -36.94 77.84
CA PHE A 98 -14.94 -35.61 77.42
C PHE A 98 -14.15 -34.52 78.16
N ASP A 99 -13.08 -34.03 77.54
CA ASP A 99 -12.34 -32.87 78.01
C ASP A 99 -13.07 -31.59 77.54
N ALA A 100 -13.77 -30.95 78.47
CA ALA A 100 -14.54 -29.74 78.23
C ALA A 100 -13.64 -28.55 77.81
N GLU A 101 -12.36 -28.56 78.18
CA GLU A 101 -11.37 -27.52 77.86
C GLU A 101 -10.94 -27.63 76.39
N LEU A 102 -10.59 -28.85 75.96
CA LEU A 102 -10.26 -29.18 74.56
C LEU A 102 -11.43 -28.95 73.61
N THR A 103 -12.65 -29.25 74.06
CA THR A 103 -13.88 -29.00 73.28
C THR A 103 -14.11 -27.50 73.09
N LYS A 104 -13.92 -26.68 74.14
CA LYS A 104 -13.99 -25.21 74.04
C LYS A 104 -12.93 -24.62 73.12
N LEU A 105 -11.69 -25.13 73.18
CA LEU A 105 -10.60 -24.67 72.32
C LEU A 105 -10.89 -24.99 70.83
N THR A 106 -11.39 -26.19 70.55
CA THR A 106 -11.81 -26.62 69.21
C THR A 106 -12.97 -25.78 68.68
N ILE A 107 -13.97 -25.47 69.52
CA ILE A 107 -15.09 -24.58 69.16
C ILE A 107 -14.59 -23.16 68.83
N ASN A 108 -13.64 -22.63 69.59
CA ASN A 108 -13.05 -21.33 69.32
C ASN A 108 -12.23 -21.30 68.03
N ASP A 109 -11.50 -22.38 67.72
CA ASP A 109 -10.77 -22.50 66.46
C ASP A 109 -11.72 -22.59 65.26
N LEU A 110 -12.77 -23.42 65.36
CA LEU A 110 -13.81 -23.52 64.34
C LEU A 110 -14.53 -22.18 64.13
N ARG A 111 -14.80 -21.41 65.19
CA ARG A 111 -15.36 -20.05 65.08
C ARG A 111 -14.44 -19.11 64.30
N LYS A 112 -13.13 -19.12 64.60
CA LYS A 112 -12.14 -18.33 63.86
C LYS A 112 -12.05 -18.76 62.39
N GLN A 113 -12.14 -20.05 62.11
CA GLN A 113 -12.18 -20.55 60.73
C GLN A 113 -13.43 -20.09 59.98
N VAL A 114 -14.61 -20.13 60.63
CA VAL A 114 -15.86 -19.61 60.03
C VAL A 114 -15.76 -18.12 59.75
N GLU A 115 -15.21 -17.33 60.68
CA GLU A 115 -15.01 -15.90 60.50
C GLU A 115 -14.01 -15.60 59.37
N SER A 116 -12.91 -16.36 59.28
CA SER A 116 -11.94 -16.26 58.18
C SER A 116 -12.57 -16.60 56.82
N LEU A 117 -13.36 -17.67 56.74
CA LEU A 117 -14.04 -18.07 55.51
C LEU A 117 -15.09 -17.05 55.07
N GLN A 118 -15.79 -16.41 56.02
CA GLN A 118 -16.73 -15.32 55.73
C GLN A 118 -16.02 -14.07 55.18
N ASN A 119 -14.87 -13.70 55.77
CA ASN A 119 -14.05 -12.60 55.27
C ASN A 119 -13.49 -12.88 53.87
N ASP A 120 -13.06 -14.12 53.62
CA ASP A 120 -12.59 -14.55 52.30
C ASP A 120 -13.72 -14.54 51.25
N LEU A 121 -14.94 -14.97 51.63
CA LEU A 121 -16.11 -14.89 50.76
C LEU A 121 -16.40 -13.44 50.36
N LEU A 122 -16.44 -12.51 51.33
CA LEU A 122 -16.67 -11.09 51.07
C LEU A 122 -15.59 -10.49 50.15
N LEU A 123 -14.32 -10.85 50.36
CA LEU A 123 -13.23 -10.40 49.49
C LEU A 123 -13.39 -10.97 48.08
N LYS A 124 -13.83 -12.23 47.94
CA LYS A 124 -14.08 -12.87 46.64
C LYS A 124 -15.28 -12.27 45.93
N GLU A 125 -16.36 -11.94 46.63
CA GLU A 125 -17.53 -11.25 46.09
C GLU A 125 -17.18 -9.84 45.60
N ASN A 126 -16.39 -9.09 46.38
CA ASN A 126 -15.90 -7.77 45.97
C ASN A 126 -14.99 -7.86 44.74
N LYS A 127 -14.07 -8.83 44.69
CA LYS A 127 -13.23 -9.08 43.51
C LYS A 127 -14.03 -9.54 42.30
N LEU A 128 -15.09 -10.32 42.50
CA LEU A 128 -15.99 -10.75 41.44
C LEU A 128 -16.77 -9.55 40.88
N LYS A 129 -17.27 -8.67 41.75
CA LYS A 129 -17.94 -7.43 41.36
C LYS A 129 -17.00 -6.50 40.59
N GLU A 130 -15.77 -6.32 41.08
CA GLU A 130 -14.73 -5.55 40.39
C GLU A 130 -14.37 -6.18 39.04
N ALA A 131 -14.24 -7.50 38.96
CA ALA A 131 -13.98 -8.22 37.71
C ALA A 131 -15.14 -8.11 36.71
N HIS A 132 -16.40 -8.13 37.18
CA HIS A 132 -17.57 -7.93 36.33
C HIS A 132 -17.66 -6.48 35.80
N SER A 133 -17.30 -5.50 36.61
CA SER A 133 -17.21 -4.09 36.17
C SER A 133 -16.06 -3.85 35.20
N ALA A 134 -15.05 -4.72 35.17
CA ALA A 134 -13.92 -4.65 34.24
C ALA A 134 -14.16 -5.39 32.90
N ILE A 135 -15.31 -6.05 32.72
CA ILE A 135 -15.72 -6.62 31.43
C ILE A 135 -16.19 -5.46 30.54
N PRO A 136 -15.67 -5.31 29.30
CA PRO A 136 -16.15 -4.29 28.38
C PRO A 136 -17.66 -4.37 28.25
N SER A 137 -18.32 -3.23 28.40
CA SER A 137 -19.77 -3.16 28.23
C SER A 137 -20.19 -3.67 26.84
N ALA A 138 -21.43 -4.13 26.70
CA ALA A 138 -21.95 -4.55 25.41
C ALA A 138 -21.86 -3.42 24.36
N ASP A 139 -21.95 -2.16 24.80
CA ASP A 139 -21.81 -0.99 23.94
C ASP A 139 -20.36 -0.72 23.52
N GLU A 140 -19.37 -0.89 24.40
CA GLU A 140 -17.95 -0.84 24.03
C GLU A 140 -17.58 -1.93 23.03
N THR A 141 -18.11 -3.14 23.21
CA THR A 141 -17.87 -4.26 22.29
C THR A 141 -18.47 -3.96 20.91
N LYS A 142 -19.70 -3.42 20.85
CA LYS A 142 -20.33 -2.99 19.58
C LYS A 142 -19.55 -1.84 18.92
N ARG A 143 -19.08 -0.87 19.70
CA ARG A 143 -18.26 0.25 19.20
C ARG A 143 -16.94 -0.24 18.63
N LEU A 144 -16.26 -1.16 19.31
CA LEU A 144 -15.01 -1.76 18.84
C LEU A 144 -15.21 -2.51 17.52
N ALA A 145 -16.25 -3.34 17.42
CA ALA A 145 -16.57 -4.05 16.18
C ALA A 145 -16.85 -3.09 15.02
N LYS A 146 -17.53 -1.95 15.28
CA LYS A 146 -17.75 -0.92 14.27
C LYS A 146 -16.44 -0.25 13.84
N LEU A 147 -15.55 0.08 14.78
CA LEU A 147 -14.24 0.66 14.50
C LEU A 147 -13.34 -0.29 13.70
N GLU A 148 -13.37 -1.59 14.01
CA GLU A 148 -12.65 -2.62 13.26
C GLU A 148 -13.17 -2.73 11.82
N SER A 149 -14.49 -2.66 11.63
CA SER A 149 -15.11 -2.63 10.30
C SER A 149 -14.74 -1.36 9.54
N ASP A 150 -14.84 -0.19 10.17
CA ASP A 150 -14.49 1.10 9.56
C ASP A 150 -13.00 1.10 9.15
N LEU A 151 -12.11 0.56 9.99
CA LEU A 151 -10.68 0.44 9.72
C LEU A 151 -10.36 -0.55 8.58
N ALA A 152 -11.11 -1.64 8.47
CA ALA A 152 -10.99 -2.57 7.34
C ALA A 152 -11.39 -1.89 6.02
N ASN A 153 -12.49 -1.14 6.01
CA ASN A 153 -12.95 -0.37 4.84
C ASN A 153 -11.91 0.67 4.42
N LEU A 154 -11.37 1.43 5.38
CA LEU A 154 -10.33 2.44 5.12
C LEU A 154 -9.05 1.82 4.54
N ARG A 155 -8.66 0.62 4.97
CA ARG A 155 -7.52 -0.11 4.39
C ARG A 155 -7.78 -0.53 2.96
N GLN A 156 -8.98 -1.01 2.66
CA GLN A 156 -9.38 -1.37 1.30
C GLN A 156 -9.39 -0.13 0.38
N GLU A 157 -9.96 0.98 0.83
CA GLU A 157 -9.99 2.24 0.10
C GLU A 157 -8.57 2.75 -0.20
N ASN A 158 -7.66 2.72 0.78
CA ASN A 158 -6.25 3.06 0.56
C ASN A 158 -5.57 2.15 -0.48
N GLY A 159 -5.88 0.84 -0.48
CA GLY A 159 -5.40 -0.08 -1.49
C GLY A 159 -5.90 0.28 -2.89
N ASN A 160 -7.18 0.61 -3.02
CA ASN A 160 -7.79 1.04 -4.27
C ASN A 160 -7.18 2.36 -4.77
N LEU A 161 -7.02 3.34 -3.89
CA LEU A 161 -6.40 4.63 -4.20
C LEU A 161 -4.96 4.46 -4.69
N LYS A 162 -4.17 3.61 -4.01
CA LYS A 162 -2.80 3.31 -4.42
C LYS A 162 -2.75 2.71 -5.83
N ASN A 163 -3.58 1.71 -6.12
CA ASN A 163 -3.64 1.10 -7.45
C ASN A 163 -4.05 2.11 -8.53
N ALA A 164 -4.97 3.02 -8.19
CA ALA A 164 -5.42 4.04 -9.12
C ALA A 164 -4.33 5.09 -9.41
N VAL A 165 -3.54 5.47 -8.39
CA VAL A 165 -2.36 6.35 -8.55
C VAL A 165 -1.27 5.66 -9.39
N ASP A 166 -0.98 4.38 -9.14
CA ASP A 166 0.01 3.63 -9.92
C ASP A 166 -0.40 3.51 -11.40
N ASN A 167 -1.70 3.32 -11.66
CA ASN A 167 -2.26 3.30 -13.01
C ASN A 167 -2.18 4.69 -13.68
N ALA A 168 -2.62 5.76 -13.00
CA ALA A 168 -2.55 7.12 -13.51
C ALA A 168 -1.10 7.53 -13.84
N SER A 169 -0.15 7.17 -12.97
CA SER A 169 1.28 7.41 -13.18
C SER A 169 1.82 6.68 -14.42
N SER A 170 1.37 5.44 -14.63
CA SER A 170 1.74 4.65 -15.82
C SER A 170 1.16 5.26 -17.10
N GLN A 171 -0.10 5.70 -17.07
CA GLN A 171 -0.76 6.38 -18.18
C GLN A 171 -0.10 7.72 -18.53
N LEU A 172 0.31 8.49 -17.51
CA LEU A 172 1.05 9.74 -17.72
C LEU A 172 2.38 9.48 -18.44
N LYS A 173 3.11 8.44 -18.01
CA LYS A 173 4.40 8.09 -18.64
C LYS A 173 4.25 7.64 -20.09
N SER A 174 3.20 6.87 -20.41
CA SER A 174 2.92 6.51 -21.80
C SER A 174 2.55 7.74 -22.64
N ALA A 175 1.68 8.61 -22.12
CA ALA A 175 1.28 9.83 -22.83
C ALA A 175 2.47 10.76 -23.10
N GLN A 176 3.40 10.90 -22.14
CA GLN A 176 4.64 11.65 -22.32
C GLN A 176 5.53 11.05 -23.44
N THR A 177 5.60 9.72 -23.51
CA THR A 177 6.36 9.02 -24.56
C THR A 177 5.72 9.25 -25.93
N ASP A 178 4.40 9.13 -26.02
CA ASP A 178 3.64 9.36 -27.26
C ASP A 178 3.76 10.81 -27.73
N LEU A 179 3.74 11.79 -26.82
CA LEU A 179 3.97 13.20 -27.13
C LEU A 179 5.38 13.43 -27.68
N ALA A 180 6.40 12.86 -27.05
CA ALA A 180 7.79 12.99 -27.53
C ALA A 180 7.97 12.39 -28.93
N ASN A 181 7.34 11.24 -29.19
CA ASN A 181 7.33 10.62 -30.52
C ASN A 181 6.60 11.49 -31.54
N ALA A 182 5.41 12.00 -31.20
CA ALA A 182 4.65 12.90 -32.07
C ALA A 182 5.42 14.19 -32.41
N GLN A 183 6.17 14.75 -31.45
CA GLN A 183 7.04 15.90 -31.68
C GLN A 183 8.21 15.56 -32.62
N ALA A 184 8.82 14.38 -32.47
CA ALA A 184 9.86 13.91 -33.37
C ALA A 184 9.34 13.71 -34.80
N ASP A 185 8.17 13.07 -34.94
CA ASP A 185 7.49 12.86 -36.22
C ASP A 185 7.14 14.20 -36.88
N ALA A 186 6.62 15.16 -36.12
CA ALA A 186 6.32 16.50 -36.64
C ALA A 186 7.58 17.22 -37.15
N LYS A 187 8.69 17.11 -36.43
CA LYS A 187 9.98 17.68 -36.87
C LYS A 187 10.49 17.03 -38.16
N ALA A 188 10.35 15.70 -38.28
CA ALA A 188 10.69 14.98 -39.50
C ALA A 188 9.81 15.42 -40.67
N ALA A 189 8.49 15.46 -40.47
CA ALA A 189 7.53 15.88 -41.49
C ALA A 189 7.76 17.32 -41.97
N ILE A 190 8.10 18.25 -41.06
CA ILE A 190 8.47 19.64 -41.43
C ILE A 190 9.75 19.66 -42.27
N THR A 191 10.74 18.81 -41.95
CA THR A 191 11.97 18.70 -42.72
C THR A 191 11.71 18.16 -44.12
N ASP A 192 10.85 17.15 -44.24
CA ASP A 192 10.49 16.57 -45.53
C ASP A 192 9.62 17.52 -46.37
N LEU A 193 8.74 18.30 -45.73
CA LEU A 193 8.01 19.38 -46.38
C LEU A 193 8.97 20.41 -46.98
N ALA A 194 10.00 20.81 -46.24
CA ALA A 194 11.02 21.76 -46.73
C ALA A 194 11.80 21.19 -47.92
N LYS A 195 12.16 19.90 -47.89
CA LYS A 195 12.82 19.22 -49.02
C LYS A 195 11.90 19.13 -50.25
N ALA A 196 10.63 18.77 -50.06
CA ALA A 196 9.66 18.69 -51.14
C ALA A 196 9.42 20.07 -51.79
N GLN A 197 9.37 21.13 -50.97
CA GLN A 197 9.27 22.50 -51.46
C GLN A 197 10.51 22.89 -52.28
N ALA A 198 11.72 22.60 -51.78
CA ALA A 198 12.96 22.89 -52.51
C ALA A 198 13.03 22.15 -53.85
N LYS A 199 12.60 20.88 -53.90
CA LYS A 199 12.54 20.10 -55.14
C LYS A 199 11.52 20.67 -56.14
N ALA A 200 10.37 21.14 -55.66
CA ALA A 200 9.38 21.79 -56.52
C ALA A 200 9.89 23.13 -57.08
N ASP A 201 10.59 23.92 -56.26
CA ASP A 201 11.21 25.18 -56.67
C ASP A 201 12.33 24.95 -57.70
N GLU A 202 13.15 23.91 -57.50
CA GLU A 202 14.22 23.51 -58.42
C GLU A 202 13.65 23.06 -59.78
N ALA A 203 12.64 22.18 -59.78
CA ALA A 203 11.96 21.75 -61.00
C ALA A 203 11.34 22.94 -61.76
N THR A 204 10.76 23.90 -61.05
CA THR A 204 10.22 25.13 -61.63
C THR A 204 11.31 25.97 -62.29
N LEU A 205 12.48 26.09 -61.65
CA LEU A 205 13.62 26.82 -62.18
C LEU A 205 14.19 26.15 -63.45
N GLN A 206 14.32 24.83 -63.45
CA GLN A 206 14.75 24.05 -64.62
C GLN A 206 13.79 24.21 -65.79
N LEU A 207 12.48 24.20 -65.54
CA LEU A 207 11.43 24.41 -66.55
C LEU A 207 11.55 25.81 -67.19
N LYS A 208 11.78 26.84 -66.38
CA LYS A 208 12.02 28.21 -66.87
C LYS A 208 13.30 28.31 -67.70
N ASN A 209 14.37 27.61 -67.28
CA ASN A 209 15.65 27.62 -67.98
C ASN A 209 15.57 26.88 -69.33
N THR A 210 15.01 25.66 -69.34
CA THR A 210 14.80 24.88 -70.57
C THR A 210 13.92 25.63 -71.56
N GLN A 211 12.86 26.31 -71.09
CA GLN A 211 12.03 27.17 -71.95
C GLN A 211 12.85 28.32 -72.58
N ALA A 212 13.72 28.99 -71.82
CA ALA A 212 14.58 30.04 -72.37
C ALA A 212 15.57 29.50 -73.41
N ARG A 213 16.13 28.30 -73.19
CA ARG A 213 17.01 27.61 -74.15
C ARG A 213 16.28 27.26 -75.44
N ILE A 214 15.01 26.83 -75.37
CA ILE A 214 14.17 26.56 -76.54
C ILE A 214 14.02 27.84 -77.37
N ASN A 215 13.59 28.95 -76.73
CA ASN A 215 13.41 30.23 -77.42
C ASN A 215 14.70 30.72 -78.11
N ALA A 216 15.86 30.48 -77.49
CA ALA A 216 17.17 30.82 -78.08
C ALA A 216 17.56 29.89 -79.25
N ALA A 217 17.23 28.59 -79.17
CA ALA A 217 17.48 27.63 -80.25
C ALA A 217 16.58 27.89 -81.47
N GLU A 218 15.33 28.31 -81.24
CA GLU A 218 14.37 28.76 -82.26
C GLU A 218 14.92 29.99 -83.01
N ALA A 219 15.47 30.98 -82.30
CA ALA A 219 16.09 32.15 -82.91
C ALA A 219 17.31 31.80 -83.79
N ASN A 220 17.99 30.70 -83.50
CA ASN A 220 19.18 30.22 -84.21
C ASN A 220 18.89 29.09 -85.24
N ALA A 221 17.61 28.76 -85.49
CA ALA A 221 17.16 27.74 -86.44
C ALA A 221 17.81 26.34 -86.27
N SER A 222 17.97 25.86 -85.03
CA SER A 222 18.57 24.55 -84.73
C SER A 222 17.54 23.48 -84.36
N ASP A 223 16.91 22.85 -85.35
CA ASP A 223 15.81 21.89 -85.16
C ASP A 223 16.17 20.69 -84.25
N LYS A 224 17.40 20.18 -84.34
CA LYS A 224 17.86 19.05 -83.51
C LYS A 224 17.98 19.43 -82.03
N GLU A 225 18.45 20.64 -81.73
CA GLU A 225 18.53 21.13 -80.35
C GLU A 225 17.14 21.47 -79.81
N ILE A 226 16.24 22.01 -80.64
CA ILE A 226 14.83 22.22 -80.28
C ILE A 226 14.17 20.90 -79.88
N ALA A 227 14.32 19.83 -80.67
CA ALA A 227 13.75 18.52 -80.35
C ALA A 227 14.30 17.94 -79.04
N ARG A 228 15.61 18.12 -78.78
CA ARG A 228 16.26 17.68 -77.52
C ARG A 228 15.71 18.44 -76.32
N LEU A 229 15.61 19.76 -76.43
CA LEU A 229 15.12 20.65 -75.37
C LEU A 229 13.63 20.46 -75.10
N GLN A 230 12.82 20.17 -76.13
CA GLN A 230 11.40 19.83 -75.96
C GLN A 230 11.21 18.55 -75.15
N LYS A 231 12.10 17.56 -75.33
CA LYS A 231 12.12 16.35 -74.48
C LYS A 231 12.52 16.69 -73.04
N GLU A 232 13.58 17.47 -72.85
CA GLU A 232 14.04 17.94 -71.53
C GLU A 232 12.95 18.75 -70.78
N LEU A 233 12.16 19.55 -71.51
CA LEU A 233 11.00 20.29 -70.97
C LEU A 233 9.86 19.35 -70.55
N ALA A 234 9.59 18.29 -71.32
CA ALA A 234 8.60 17.29 -70.96
C ALA A 234 9.01 16.52 -69.69
N ASP A 235 10.28 16.15 -69.59
CA ASP A 235 10.85 15.49 -68.41
C ASP A 235 10.75 16.41 -67.17
N SER A 236 11.15 17.68 -67.31
CA SER A 236 11.05 18.69 -66.23
C SER A 236 9.60 18.95 -65.77
N ARG A 237 8.63 18.92 -66.71
CA ARG A 237 7.19 19.02 -66.38
C ARG A 237 6.69 17.83 -65.58
N ASN A 238 7.14 16.63 -65.92
CA ASN A 238 6.80 15.42 -65.17
C ASN A 238 7.41 15.48 -63.76
N GLU A 239 8.67 15.88 -63.63
CA GLU A 239 9.32 16.08 -62.34
C GLU A 239 8.60 17.12 -61.47
N LEU A 240 8.17 18.24 -62.05
CA LEU A 240 7.37 19.24 -61.34
C LEU A 240 6.02 18.68 -60.85
N THR A 241 5.37 17.86 -61.68
CA THR A 241 4.11 17.19 -61.33
C THR A 241 4.32 16.25 -60.14
N THR A 242 5.38 15.44 -60.17
CA THR A 242 5.76 14.54 -59.08
C THR A 242 6.11 15.31 -57.80
N ALA A 243 6.95 16.34 -57.89
CA ALA A 243 7.37 17.15 -56.74
C ALA A 243 6.18 17.88 -56.08
N THR A 244 5.22 18.35 -56.89
CA THR A 244 3.99 19.00 -56.38
C THR A 244 3.08 17.98 -55.67
N GLY A 245 3.03 16.74 -56.15
CA GLY A 245 2.35 15.64 -55.47
C GLY A 245 2.98 15.31 -54.12
N GLU A 246 4.30 15.13 -54.08
CA GLU A 246 5.07 14.91 -52.84
C GLU A 246 4.86 16.06 -51.83
N LEU A 247 4.89 17.31 -52.30
CA LEU A 247 4.65 18.49 -51.47
C LEU A 247 3.24 18.50 -50.86
N THR A 248 2.24 18.09 -51.63
CA THR A 248 0.85 18.01 -51.15
C THR A 248 0.70 16.95 -50.05
N VAL A 249 1.32 15.78 -50.23
CA VAL A 249 1.33 14.72 -49.22
C VAL A 249 2.03 15.18 -47.95
N ALA A 250 3.19 15.84 -48.07
CA ALA A 250 3.92 16.37 -46.93
C ALA A 250 3.12 17.43 -46.16
N LYS A 251 2.41 18.33 -46.86
CA LYS A 251 1.53 19.34 -46.23
C LYS A 251 0.40 18.69 -45.43
N ASN A 252 -0.24 17.67 -45.99
CA ASN A 252 -1.32 16.94 -45.32
C ASN A 252 -0.80 16.18 -44.07
N SER A 253 0.40 15.60 -44.16
CA SER A 253 1.03 14.94 -43.02
C SER A 253 1.32 15.91 -41.87
N VAL A 254 1.90 17.08 -42.18
CA VAL A 254 2.14 18.14 -41.19
C VAL A 254 0.83 18.63 -40.56
N ALA A 255 -0.22 18.85 -41.36
CA ALA A 255 -1.52 19.28 -40.85
C ALA A 255 -2.14 18.26 -39.88
N SER A 256 -2.08 16.96 -40.21
CA SER A 256 -2.60 15.90 -39.36
C SER A 256 -1.82 15.76 -38.04
N LEU A 257 -0.48 15.88 -38.10
CA LEU A 257 0.36 15.84 -36.90
C LEU A 257 0.17 17.07 -36.01
N ASP A 258 -0.06 18.24 -36.59
CA ASP A 258 -0.38 19.46 -35.86
C ASP A 258 -1.72 19.34 -35.11
N GLU A 259 -2.76 18.77 -35.73
CA GLU A 259 -4.02 18.46 -35.05
C GLU A 259 -3.82 17.46 -33.89
N LYS A 260 -2.99 16.43 -34.10
CA LYS A 260 -2.68 15.44 -33.06
C LYS A 260 -1.93 16.11 -31.89
N LEU A 261 -0.95 16.96 -32.15
CA LEU A 261 -0.23 17.72 -31.12
C LEU A 261 -1.17 18.64 -30.33
N LYS A 262 -2.07 19.36 -31.02
CA LYS A 262 -3.11 20.17 -30.38
C LYS A 262 -4.04 19.37 -29.47
N SER A 263 -4.25 18.08 -29.75
CA SER A 263 -5.06 17.22 -28.87
C SER A 263 -4.36 16.93 -27.54
N TYR A 264 -3.02 16.89 -27.52
CA TYR A 264 -2.23 16.79 -26.28
C TYR A 264 -2.20 18.13 -25.52
N ASP A 265 -2.02 19.26 -26.24
CA ASP A 265 -2.00 20.61 -25.64
C ASP A 265 -3.37 21.08 -25.15
N LYS A 266 -4.48 20.54 -25.66
CA LYS A 266 -5.83 20.85 -25.17
C LYS A 266 -6.07 20.41 -23.73
N GLY A 267 -5.05 19.85 -23.07
CA GLY A 267 -5.12 19.47 -21.68
C GLY A 267 -6.19 18.43 -21.45
N THR A 268 -6.69 17.69 -22.44
CA THR A 268 -7.73 16.69 -22.19
C THR A 268 -7.19 15.55 -21.34
N ALA A 269 -5.97 15.07 -21.63
CA ALA A 269 -5.30 14.07 -20.82
C ALA A 269 -4.82 14.63 -19.47
N GLU A 270 -4.29 15.86 -19.46
CA GLU A 270 -3.79 16.50 -18.24
C GLU A 270 -4.93 16.92 -17.30
N LYS A 271 -6.03 17.42 -17.86
CA LYS A 271 -7.28 17.73 -17.16
C LYS A 271 -8.00 16.48 -16.69
N ASP A 272 -8.01 15.39 -17.48
CA ASP A 272 -8.52 14.10 -16.98
C ASP A 272 -7.71 13.63 -15.77
N LEU A 273 -6.38 13.80 -15.79
CA LEU A 273 -5.53 13.47 -14.65
C LEU A 273 -5.75 14.41 -13.46
N GLU A 274 -5.91 15.71 -13.68
CA GLU A 274 -6.25 16.71 -12.65
C GLU A 274 -7.61 16.43 -12.01
N ASP A 275 -8.64 16.16 -12.81
CA ASP A 275 -9.99 15.87 -12.32
C ASP A 275 -9.98 14.57 -11.49
N ARG A 276 -9.19 13.57 -11.91
CA ARG A 276 -9.03 12.31 -11.18
C ARG A 276 -8.23 12.50 -9.88
N LEU A 277 -7.20 13.35 -9.90
CA LEU A 277 -6.46 13.76 -8.70
C LEU A 277 -7.35 14.52 -7.71
N ALA A 278 -8.16 15.47 -8.19
CA ALA A 278 -9.09 16.23 -7.37
C ALA A 278 -10.14 15.33 -6.70
N GLU A 279 -10.66 14.33 -7.44
CA GLU A 279 -11.56 13.33 -6.87
C GLU A 279 -10.84 12.45 -5.84
N PHE A 280 -9.58 12.08 -6.05
CA PHE A 280 -8.78 11.37 -5.03
C PHE A 280 -8.54 12.21 -3.77
N GLU A 281 -8.20 13.49 -3.91
CA GLU A 281 -8.03 14.38 -2.75
C GLU A 281 -9.31 14.52 -1.95
N LYS A 282 -10.46 14.60 -2.63
CA LYS A 282 -11.77 14.64 -1.99
C LYS A 282 -12.08 13.35 -1.23
N GLN A 283 -11.82 12.19 -1.83
CA GLN A 283 -12.00 10.89 -1.17
C GLN A 283 -11.06 10.75 0.04
N LEU A 284 -9.81 11.17 -0.09
CA LEU A 284 -8.84 11.15 1.02
C LEU A 284 -9.30 12.06 2.18
N SER A 285 -9.78 13.27 1.86
CA SER A 285 -10.29 14.22 2.86
C SER A 285 -11.50 13.66 3.61
N LYS A 286 -12.42 13.01 2.89
CA LYS A 286 -13.58 12.32 3.50
C LYS A 286 -13.13 11.18 4.41
N SER A 287 -12.23 10.33 3.93
CA SER A 287 -11.64 9.22 4.69
C SER A 287 -10.96 9.69 5.98
N GLN A 288 -10.23 10.81 5.93
CA GLN A 288 -9.61 11.44 7.11
C GLN A 288 -10.64 12.04 8.08
N ALA A 289 -11.73 12.63 7.58
CA ALA A 289 -12.80 13.16 8.41
C ALA A 289 -13.54 12.05 9.17
N ASP A 290 -13.81 10.93 8.50
CA ASP A 290 -14.43 9.75 9.10
C ASP A 290 -13.53 9.15 10.20
N LEU A 291 -12.22 9.09 9.96
CA LEU A 291 -11.22 8.71 10.97
C LEU A 291 -11.23 9.63 12.19
N ARG A 292 -11.31 10.95 11.99
CA ARG A 292 -11.39 11.93 13.09
C ARG A 292 -12.66 11.75 13.91
N LEU A 293 -13.81 11.59 13.25
CA LEU A 293 -15.11 11.36 13.89
C LEU A 293 -15.13 10.06 14.70
N ALA A 294 -14.50 9.01 14.18
CA ALA A 294 -14.34 7.75 14.88
C ALA A 294 -13.49 7.92 16.16
N ASN A 295 -12.42 8.72 16.08
CA ASN A 295 -11.52 8.98 17.21
C ASN A 295 -12.14 9.88 18.29
N THR A 296 -12.96 10.87 17.92
CA THR A 296 -13.64 11.75 18.90
C THR A 296 -14.78 11.09 19.64
N LYS A 297 -15.34 9.98 19.12
CA LYS A 297 -16.35 9.17 19.83
C LYS A 297 -15.75 8.18 20.83
N LEU A 298 -14.42 8.15 20.91
CA LEU A 298 -13.59 7.23 21.70
C LEU A 298 -13.06 7.88 22.99
N GLY A 299 -13.06 9.22 23.07
CA GLY A 299 -12.81 10.00 24.30
C GLY A 299 -14.10 10.47 24.94
#